data_AF-A0A7W4Z1Q9-F1
#
_entry.id   AF-A0A7W4Z1Q9-F1
#
_cell.length_a   1.000
_cell.length_b   1.000
_cell.length_c   1.000
_cell.angle_alpha   90.00
_cell.angle_beta   90.00
_cell.angle_gamma   90.00
#
_symmetry.space_group_name_H-M   'P 1'
#
loop_
_entity.id
_entity.type
_entity.pdbx_description
1 polymer ?
#
loop_
_entity_poly.entity_id
_entity_poly.type
_entity_poly.pdbx_seq_one_letter_code
_entity_poly.pdbx_strand_id
1 'polypeptide(L)'
;MTRNPAAWLAEKTKTGVVDLPRNAAWMASKALGPPATAVDAVTDGIGAAASAARTSLPGGGGVDDRLDQARRAVKRAQDAEREAVAKAERARQLAERVREVDAQHRERLEAAARERDEAVQARVAEARRRADEMVEAERATAEAEEGDRLHSLEEELAAERQQIEEKAEAAQAEARKDIAAAEEQMAAARQISDEAAEAALAAARDAHHAAEEMAAHAQAQAAEVDDRVQAARALRSETATAMSALERDDGVTDVAGPLRDRTIAELLPIAAGLGIEGRSRMRHDQLVAAIGRARSRQGGRSAAARTGAKQTKQAPRKQAPRKQAPRKQAAAKKAASTSARGRS
;
A
#
# COMPACT_ATOMS: atom_id res chain seq x y z
N MET A 1 -2.52 -42.13 -11.17
CA MET A 1 -3.30 -43.07 -12.01
C MET A 1 -2.35 -43.70 -13.04
N THR A 2 -1.81 -44.87 -12.71
CA THR A 2 -0.89 -45.64 -13.55
C THR A 2 -1.69 -46.50 -14.53
N ARG A 3 -1.70 -46.15 -15.82
CA ARG A 3 -2.35 -46.96 -16.87
C ARG A 3 -1.50 -48.19 -17.16
N ASN A 4 -2.14 -49.36 -17.06
CA ASN A 4 -1.52 -50.68 -17.19
C ASN A 4 -1.30 -51.02 -18.68
N PRO A 5 -0.05 -51.16 -19.17
CA PRO A 5 0.25 -51.37 -20.59
C PRO A 5 -0.24 -52.73 -21.14
N ALA A 6 -0.57 -53.68 -20.26
CA ALA A 6 -1.12 -54.98 -20.66
C ALA A 6 -2.56 -54.88 -21.19
N ALA A 7 -3.34 -53.88 -20.77
CA ALA A 7 -4.71 -53.69 -21.23
C ALA A 7 -4.77 -53.24 -22.71
N TRP A 8 -3.77 -52.48 -23.16
CA TRP A 8 -3.68 -52.00 -24.54
C TRP A 8 -3.35 -53.12 -25.55
N LEU A 9 -2.57 -54.12 -25.13
CA LEU A 9 -2.24 -55.28 -25.97
C LEU A 9 -3.38 -56.29 -26.08
N ALA A 10 -4.19 -56.45 -25.03
CA ALA A 10 -5.36 -57.34 -25.05
C ALA A 10 -6.52 -56.79 -25.91
N GLU A 11 -6.61 -55.47 -26.06
CA GLU A 11 -7.65 -54.84 -26.88
C GLU A 11 -7.36 -54.97 -28.39
N LYS A 12 -6.08 -55.07 -28.80
CA LYS A 12 -5.68 -55.26 -30.20
C LYS A 12 -5.88 -56.67 -30.76
N THR A 13 -5.99 -57.71 -29.94
CA THR A 13 -6.21 -59.08 -30.45
C THR A 13 -7.68 -59.37 -30.73
N LYS A 14 -8.62 -58.60 -30.15
CA LYS A 14 -10.07 -58.75 -30.41
C LYS A 14 -10.53 -58.10 -31.72
N THR A 15 -9.74 -57.21 -32.31
CA THR A 15 -10.05 -56.53 -33.58
C THR A 15 -9.26 -57.07 -34.79
N GLY A 16 -8.39 -58.08 -34.58
CA GLY A 16 -7.42 -58.54 -35.59
C GLY A 16 -7.96 -59.39 -36.75
N VAL A 17 -9.26 -59.68 -36.83
CA VAL A 17 -9.84 -60.50 -37.92
C VAL A 17 -10.69 -59.67 -38.89
N VAL A 18 -11.03 -58.42 -38.55
CA VAL A 18 -11.89 -57.56 -39.39
C VAL A 18 -11.07 -56.67 -40.34
N ASP A 19 -9.77 -56.53 -40.11
CA ASP A 19 -8.86 -55.70 -40.91
C ASP A 19 -7.87 -56.56 -41.72
N LEU A 20 -8.40 -57.56 -42.44
CA LEU A 20 -7.65 -58.17 -43.53
C LEU A 20 -7.56 -57.15 -44.67
N PRO A 21 -6.37 -56.63 -45.02
CA PRO A 21 -6.26 -55.68 -46.12
C PRO A 21 -6.82 -56.32 -47.38
N ARG A 22 -7.65 -55.57 -48.12
CA ARG A 22 -8.31 -55.98 -49.38
C ARG A 22 -7.37 -56.58 -50.44
N ASN A 23 -6.05 -56.57 -50.23
CA ASN A 23 -5.04 -57.22 -51.05
C ASN A 23 -4.86 -58.74 -50.79
N ALA A 24 -5.35 -59.28 -49.66
CA ALA A 24 -5.25 -60.73 -49.39
C ALA A 24 -6.17 -61.55 -50.32
N ALA A 25 -7.33 -60.99 -50.70
CA ALA A 25 -8.22 -61.59 -51.68
C ALA A 25 -7.58 -61.65 -53.09
N TRP A 26 -6.73 -60.68 -53.43
CA TRP A 26 -6.01 -60.66 -54.71
C TRP A 26 -4.87 -61.71 -54.76
N MET A 27 -4.20 -61.98 -53.64
CA MET A 27 -3.17 -63.04 -53.57
C MET A 27 -3.78 -64.46 -53.57
N ALA A 28 -4.95 -64.67 -52.94
CA ALA A 28 -5.68 -65.93 -53.04
C ALA A 28 -6.19 -66.22 -54.47
N SER A 29 -6.52 -65.17 -55.23
CA SER A 29 -6.89 -65.27 -56.65
C SER A 29 -5.71 -65.62 -57.58
N LYS A 30 -4.44 -65.53 -57.12
CA LYS A 30 -3.27 -65.91 -57.92
C LYS A 30 -2.78 -67.35 -57.68
N ALA A 31 -3.19 -67.98 -56.58
CA ALA A 31 -2.88 -69.39 -56.31
C ALA A 31 -3.83 -70.35 -57.06
N LEU A 32 -4.99 -69.86 -57.50
CA LEU A 32 -5.90 -70.53 -58.44
C LEU A 32 -5.75 -69.86 -59.81
N GLY A 33 -4.68 -70.20 -60.53
CA GLY A 33 -4.51 -69.76 -61.92
C GLY A 33 -5.67 -70.24 -62.80
N PRO A 34 -6.10 -69.46 -63.81
CA PRO A 34 -7.07 -69.93 -64.79
C PRO A 34 -6.50 -71.14 -65.54
N PRO A 35 -7.29 -72.20 -65.84
CA PRO A 35 -6.86 -73.29 -66.71
C PRO A 35 -6.78 -72.79 -68.17
N ALA A 36 -5.80 -71.95 -68.47
CA ALA A 36 -5.43 -71.58 -69.83
C ALA A 36 -4.29 -72.50 -70.28
N THR A 37 -4.62 -73.72 -70.73
CA THR A 37 -3.89 -74.57 -71.71
C THR A 37 -4.51 -75.98 -71.80
N ALA A 38 -5.82 -76.08 -72.06
CA ALA A 38 -6.44 -77.38 -72.37
C ALA A 38 -7.34 -77.36 -73.61
N VAL A 39 -7.50 -76.20 -74.26
CA VAL A 39 -8.37 -76.07 -75.44
C VAL A 39 -7.59 -76.05 -76.76
N ASP A 40 -6.29 -75.71 -76.75
CA ASP A 40 -5.44 -75.80 -77.96
C ASP A 40 -4.95 -77.22 -78.29
N ALA A 41 -4.99 -78.16 -77.32
CA ALA A 41 -4.58 -79.55 -77.58
C ALA A 41 -5.67 -80.43 -78.22
N VAL A 42 -6.90 -79.91 -78.40
CA VAL A 42 -8.02 -80.66 -79.00
C VAL A 42 -8.23 -80.30 -80.47
N THR A 43 -7.74 -79.14 -80.94
CA THR A 43 -7.84 -78.74 -82.35
C THR A 43 -6.76 -79.37 -83.25
N ASP A 44 -5.60 -79.75 -82.73
CA ASP A 44 -4.56 -80.46 -83.51
C ASP A 44 -4.79 -81.98 -83.63
N GLY A 45 -5.71 -82.55 -82.85
CA GLY A 45 -6.07 -83.98 -82.92
C GLY A 45 -7.08 -84.34 -84.02
N ILE A 46 -7.77 -83.35 -84.59
CA ILE A 46 -8.86 -83.58 -85.57
C ILE A 46 -8.33 -83.73 -87.00
N GLY A 47 -7.12 -83.25 -87.29
CA GLY A 47 -6.46 -83.41 -88.60
C GLY A 47 -5.84 -84.80 -88.86
N ALA A 48 -5.49 -85.55 -87.81
CA ALA A 48 -4.76 -86.82 -87.94
C ALA A 48 -5.67 -88.07 -87.96
N ALA A 49 -6.95 -87.95 -87.61
CA ALA A 49 -7.89 -89.08 -87.58
C ALA A 49 -8.71 -89.26 -88.87
N ALA A 50 -8.60 -88.34 -89.85
CA ALA A 50 -9.34 -88.40 -91.12
C ALA A 50 -8.75 -89.38 -92.17
N SER A 51 -7.59 -90.00 -91.89
CA SER A 51 -6.85 -90.82 -92.88
C SER A 51 -6.96 -92.34 -92.68
N ALA A 52 -7.60 -92.82 -91.61
CA ALA A 52 -7.58 -94.23 -91.21
C ALA A 52 -8.93 -94.96 -91.29
N ALA A 53 -9.95 -94.41 -91.96
CA ALA A 53 -11.27 -95.02 -92.09
C ALA A 53 -11.66 -95.33 -93.55
N ARG A 54 -10.73 -95.90 -94.33
CA ARG A 54 -10.96 -96.33 -95.72
C ARG A 54 -10.84 -97.84 -95.97
N THR A 55 -10.77 -98.66 -94.93
CA THR A 55 -10.50 -100.09 -95.12
C THR A 55 -11.48 -100.96 -94.34
N SER A 56 -12.19 -101.82 -95.08
CA SER A 56 -13.11 -102.91 -94.63
C SER A 56 -14.53 -102.43 -94.23
N LEU A 57 -15.57 -102.36 -95.10
CA LEU A 57 -16.36 -103.42 -95.81
C LEU A 57 -16.71 -104.60 -94.87
N PRO A 58 -17.89 -105.28 -94.86
CA PRO A 58 -19.01 -105.39 -95.83
C PRO A 58 -20.44 -105.40 -95.19
N GLY A 59 -21.52 -105.48 -95.99
CA GLY A 59 -22.89 -105.79 -95.50
C GLY A 59 -23.99 -104.89 -96.08
N GLY A 60 -24.86 -105.47 -96.90
CA GLY A 60 -25.95 -104.77 -97.60
C GLY A 60 -27.12 -104.37 -96.71
N GLY A 61 -26.99 -103.25 -96.00
CA GLY A 61 -28.14 -102.41 -95.65
C GLY A 61 -28.43 -101.45 -96.79
N GLY A 62 -29.68 -101.38 -97.25
CA GLY A 62 -30.08 -100.57 -98.40
C GLY A 62 -29.78 -99.09 -98.18
N VAL A 63 -29.73 -98.30 -99.25
CA VAL A 63 -29.63 -96.83 -99.17
C VAL A 63 -30.70 -96.25 -98.23
N ASP A 64 -31.86 -96.91 -98.14
CA ASP A 64 -32.95 -96.58 -97.23
C ASP A 64 -32.58 -96.72 -95.73
N ASP A 65 -31.83 -97.74 -95.32
CA ASP A 65 -31.40 -97.89 -93.91
C ASP A 65 -30.47 -96.75 -93.49
N ARG A 66 -29.61 -96.28 -94.41
CA ARG A 66 -28.72 -95.13 -94.18
C ARG A 66 -29.51 -93.81 -94.14
N LEU A 67 -30.52 -93.66 -95.00
CA LEU A 67 -31.42 -92.50 -94.98
C LEU A 67 -32.23 -92.46 -93.69
N ASP A 68 -32.73 -93.59 -93.20
CA ASP A 68 -33.44 -93.67 -91.93
C ASP A 68 -32.53 -93.45 -90.73
N GLN A 69 -31.29 -93.93 -90.76
CA GLN A 69 -30.28 -93.62 -89.74
C GLN A 69 -29.95 -92.13 -89.73
N ALA A 70 -29.80 -91.50 -90.91
CA ALA A 70 -29.60 -90.07 -91.05
C ALA A 70 -30.80 -89.26 -90.52
N ARG A 71 -32.03 -89.66 -90.86
CA ARG A 71 -33.26 -89.03 -90.32
C ARG A 71 -33.35 -89.13 -88.80
N ARG A 72 -33.02 -90.28 -88.21
CA ARG A 72 -32.97 -90.46 -86.74
C ARG A 72 -31.86 -89.60 -86.11
N ALA A 73 -30.70 -89.47 -86.76
CA ALA A 73 -29.62 -88.62 -86.28
C ALA A 73 -30.00 -87.13 -86.31
N VAL A 74 -30.63 -86.65 -87.40
CA VAL A 74 -31.15 -85.29 -87.51
C VAL A 74 -32.22 -85.03 -86.46
N LYS A 75 -33.16 -85.95 -86.25
CA LYS A 75 -34.19 -85.81 -85.20
C LYS A 75 -33.57 -85.68 -83.81
N ARG A 76 -32.60 -86.53 -83.46
CA ARG A 76 -31.86 -86.42 -82.18
C ARG A 76 -31.13 -85.10 -82.05
N ALA A 77 -30.52 -84.60 -83.13
CA ALA A 77 -29.85 -83.30 -83.13
C ALA A 77 -30.84 -82.15 -82.89
N GLN A 78 -32.00 -82.18 -83.56
CA GLN A 78 -33.07 -81.20 -83.36
C GLN A 78 -33.66 -81.25 -81.95
N ASP A 79 -33.87 -82.45 -81.40
CA ASP A 79 -34.36 -82.62 -80.03
C ASP A 79 -33.33 -82.09 -79.00
N ALA A 80 -32.04 -82.35 -79.22
CA ALA A 80 -30.95 -81.82 -78.39
C ALA A 80 -30.83 -80.28 -78.50
N GLU A 81 -31.00 -79.71 -79.69
CA GLU A 81 -31.03 -78.26 -79.91
C GLU A 81 -32.20 -77.62 -79.15
N ARG A 82 -33.41 -78.18 -79.25
CA ARG A 82 -34.59 -77.71 -78.50
C ARG A 82 -34.36 -77.75 -77.00
N GLU A 83 -33.75 -78.82 -76.50
CA GLU A 83 -33.41 -78.94 -75.08
C GLU A 83 -32.35 -77.90 -74.66
N ALA A 84 -31.33 -77.66 -75.50
CA ALA A 84 -30.30 -76.66 -75.24
C ALA A 84 -30.88 -75.24 -75.21
N VAL A 85 -31.78 -74.90 -76.14
CA VAL A 85 -32.50 -73.61 -76.16
C VAL A 85 -33.35 -73.46 -74.90
N ALA A 86 -34.14 -74.47 -74.54
CA ALA A 86 -34.96 -74.43 -73.32
C ALA A 86 -34.11 -74.26 -72.04
N LYS A 87 -32.94 -74.91 -71.97
CA LYS A 87 -31.98 -74.72 -70.87
C LYS A 87 -31.39 -73.30 -70.88
N ALA A 88 -31.04 -72.75 -72.04
CA ALA A 88 -30.53 -71.39 -72.17
C ALA A 88 -31.57 -70.33 -71.79
N GLU A 89 -32.83 -70.52 -72.17
CA GLU A 89 -33.94 -69.63 -71.77
C GLU A 89 -34.17 -69.66 -70.26
N ARG A 90 -34.19 -70.85 -69.64
CA ARG A 90 -34.26 -70.97 -68.18
C ARG A 90 -33.08 -70.30 -67.48
N ALA A 91 -31.86 -70.50 -67.99
CA ALA A 91 -30.67 -69.85 -67.45
C ALA A 91 -30.76 -68.32 -67.57
N ARG A 92 -31.25 -67.80 -68.70
CA ARG A 92 -31.51 -66.37 -68.89
C ARG A 92 -32.54 -65.85 -67.90
N GLN A 93 -33.67 -66.52 -67.72
CA GLN A 93 -34.72 -66.12 -66.76
C GLN A 93 -34.18 -66.09 -65.31
N LEU A 94 -33.38 -67.09 -64.93
CA LEU A 94 -32.72 -67.11 -63.62
C LEU A 94 -31.72 -65.96 -63.47
N ALA A 95 -30.95 -65.64 -64.51
CA ALA A 95 -30.01 -64.53 -64.49
C ALA A 95 -30.72 -63.18 -64.34
N GLU A 96 -31.82 -62.94 -65.05
CA GLU A 96 -32.63 -61.72 -64.88
C GLU A 96 -33.22 -61.63 -63.47
N ARG A 97 -33.72 -62.74 -62.93
CA ARG A 97 -34.25 -62.78 -61.55
C ARG A 97 -33.17 -62.48 -60.50
N VAL A 98 -31.94 -62.96 -60.70
CA VAL A 98 -30.81 -62.59 -59.83
C VAL A 98 -30.53 -61.09 -59.91
N ARG A 99 -30.49 -60.50 -61.12
CA ARG A 99 -30.29 -59.04 -61.27
C ARG A 99 -31.39 -58.22 -60.59
N GLU A 100 -32.64 -58.68 -60.67
CA GLU A 100 -33.77 -58.03 -60.00
C GLU A 100 -33.62 -58.08 -58.47
N VAL A 101 -33.30 -59.25 -57.90
CA VAL A 101 -33.07 -59.41 -56.46
C VAL A 101 -31.87 -58.56 -56.01
N ASP A 102 -30.79 -58.51 -56.79
CA ASP A 102 -29.62 -57.68 -56.50
C ASP A 102 -29.93 -56.18 -56.57
N ALA A 103 -30.82 -55.75 -57.48
CA ALA A 103 -31.30 -54.37 -57.52
C ALA A 103 -32.14 -54.03 -56.29
N GLN A 104 -33.08 -54.91 -55.90
CA GLN A 104 -33.89 -54.74 -54.70
C GLN A 104 -33.04 -54.73 -53.42
N HIS A 105 -32.02 -55.60 -53.32
CA HIS A 105 -31.10 -55.61 -52.19
C HIS A 105 -30.29 -54.32 -52.10
N ARG A 106 -29.81 -53.79 -53.22
CA ARG A 106 -29.11 -52.49 -53.25
C ARG A 106 -30.02 -51.35 -52.78
N GLU A 107 -31.24 -51.28 -53.29
CA GLU A 107 -32.21 -50.26 -52.87
C GLU A 107 -32.51 -50.34 -51.36
N ARG A 108 -32.71 -51.56 -50.83
CA ARG A 108 -32.92 -51.76 -49.38
C ARG A 108 -31.71 -51.35 -48.55
N LEU A 109 -30.49 -51.65 -49.02
CA LEU A 109 -29.26 -51.23 -48.34
C LEU A 109 -29.09 -49.71 -48.37
N GLU A 110 -29.39 -49.04 -49.48
CA GLU A 110 -29.34 -47.59 -49.60
C GLU A 110 -30.42 -46.90 -48.74
N ALA A 111 -31.63 -47.46 -48.66
CA ALA A 111 -32.68 -46.98 -47.75
C ALA A 111 -32.26 -47.14 -46.28
N ALA A 112 -31.74 -48.31 -45.89
CA ALA A 112 -31.26 -48.55 -44.52
C ALA A 112 -30.04 -47.67 -44.17
N ALA A 113 -29.15 -47.39 -45.14
CA ALA A 113 -28.03 -46.48 -44.94
C ALA A 113 -28.51 -45.04 -44.69
N ARG A 114 -29.49 -44.56 -45.47
CA ARG A 114 -30.09 -43.23 -45.26
C ARG A 114 -30.78 -43.12 -43.90
N GLU A 115 -31.61 -44.10 -43.53
CA GLU A 115 -32.29 -44.14 -42.23
C GLU A 115 -31.27 -44.12 -41.07
N ARG A 116 -30.19 -44.92 -41.18
CA ARG A 116 -29.11 -44.91 -40.20
C ARG A 116 -28.45 -43.54 -40.09
N ASP A 117 -28.13 -42.91 -41.22
CA ASP A 117 -27.44 -41.62 -41.23
C ASP A 117 -28.32 -40.50 -40.66
N GLU A 118 -29.63 -40.51 -40.97
CA GLU A 118 -30.62 -39.61 -40.37
C GLU A 118 -30.75 -39.82 -38.86
N ALA A 119 -30.80 -41.08 -38.40
CA ALA A 119 -30.85 -41.40 -36.98
C ALA A 119 -29.58 -40.93 -36.24
N VAL A 120 -28.40 -41.11 -36.84
CA VAL A 120 -27.14 -40.62 -36.29
C VAL A 120 -27.14 -39.09 -36.23
N GLN A 121 -27.56 -38.40 -37.28
CA GLN A 121 -27.67 -36.94 -37.29
C GLN A 121 -28.63 -36.42 -36.21
N ALA A 122 -29.80 -37.06 -36.05
CA ALA A 122 -30.77 -36.70 -35.02
C ALA A 122 -30.19 -36.84 -33.61
N ARG A 123 -29.46 -37.95 -33.34
CA ARG A 123 -28.77 -38.18 -32.06
C ARG A 123 -27.66 -37.17 -31.82
N VAL A 124 -26.88 -36.81 -32.83
CA VAL A 124 -25.83 -35.79 -32.72
C VAL A 124 -26.44 -34.41 -32.46
N ALA A 125 -27.54 -34.06 -33.13
CA ALA A 125 -28.24 -32.79 -32.90
C ALA A 125 -28.83 -32.71 -31.48
N GLU A 126 -29.42 -33.80 -30.99
CA GLU A 126 -29.93 -33.89 -29.62
C GLU A 126 -28.81 -33.78 -28.58
N ALA A 127 -27.68 -34.46 -28.79
CA ALA A 127 -26.51 -34.38 -27.91
C ALA A 127 -25.92 -32.95 -27.87
N ARG A 128 -25.86 -32.27 -29.02
CA ARG A 128 -25.42 -30.86 -29.10
C ARG A 128 -26.35 -29.94 -28.31
N ARG A 129 -27.66 -30.03 -28.53
CA ARG A 129 -28.64 -29.23 -27.77
C ARG A 129 -28.49 -29.40 -26.26
N ARG A 130 -28.36 -30.65 -25.78
CA ARG A 130 -28.13 -30.92 -24.35
C ARG A 130 -26.82 -30.32 -23.84
N ALA A 131 -25.74 -30.40 -24.62
CA ALA A 131 -24.47 -29.82 -24.25
C ALA A 131 -24.56 -28.28 -24.18
N ASP A 132 -25.22 -27.65 -25.15
CA ASP A 132 -25.44 -26.20 -25.18
C ASP A 132 -26.30 -25.75 -23.98
N GLU A 133 -27.38 -26.48 -23.66
CA GLU A 133 -28.22 -26.23 -22.48
C GLU A 133 -27.42 -26.33 -21.17
N MET A 134 -26.52 -27.32 -21.04
CA MET A 134 -25.64 -27.44 -19.87
C MET A 134 -24.66 -26.27 -19.77
N VAL A 135 -24.08 -25.82 -20.88
CA VAL A 135 -23.15 -24.69 -20.89
C VAL A 135 -23.86 -23.39 -20.50
N GLU A 136 -25.06 -23.14 -21.03
CA GLU A 136 -25.84 -21.94 -20.67
C GLU A 136 -26.30 -21.98 -19.20
N ALA A 137 -26.69 -23.15 -18.68
CA ALA A 137 -27.04 -23.30 -17.26
C ALA A 137 -25.84 -23.04 -16.33
N GLU A 138 -24.66 -23.57 -16.67
CA GLU A 138 -23.43 -23.34 -15.93
C GLU A 138 -23.03 -21.86 -15.98
N ARG A 139 -23.15 -21.24 -17.16
CA ARG A 139 -22.90 -19.82 -17.33
C ARG A 139 -23.82 -18.95 -16.47
N ALA A 140 -25.12 -19.22 -16.48
CA ALA A 140 -26.09 -18.49 -15.66
C ALA A 140 -25.80 -18.65 -14.16
N THR A 141 -25.38 -19.85 -13.73
CA THR A 141 -24.96 -20.10 -12.35
C THR A 141 -23.72 -19.29 -11.98
N ALA A 142 -22.69 -19.30 -12.83
CA ALA A 142 -21.47 -18.52 -12.61
C ALA A 142 -21.74 -17.01 -12.60
N GLU A 143 -22.59 -16.51 -13.51
CA GLU A 143 -22.99 -15.10 -13.54
C GLU A 143 -23.77 -14.70 -12.26
N ALA A 144 -24.64 -15.56 -11.75
CA ALA A 144 -25.34 -15.34 -10.49
C ALA A 144 -24.37 -15.32 -9.29
N GLU A 145 -23.44 -16.28 -9.20
CA GLU A 145 -22.46 -16.32 -8.11
C GLU A 145 -21.53 -15.10 -8.11
N GLU A 146 -21.05 -14.66 -9.28
CA GLU A 146 -20.24 -13.45 -9.35
C GLU A 146 -21.07 -12.19 -9.06
N GLY A 147 -22.35 -12.16 -9.47
CA GLY A 147 -23.29 -11.11 -9.10
C GLY A 147 -23.47 -11.00 -7.58
N ASP A 148 -23.68 -12.12 -6.89
CA ASP A 148 -23.81 -12.16 -5.43
C ASP A 148 -22.53 -11.71 -4.72
N ARG A 149 -21.35 -12.07 -5.26
CA ARG A 149 -20.05 -11.59 -4.73
C ARG A 149 -19.87 -10.09 -4.90
N LEU A 150 -20.24 -9.54 -6.06
CA LEU A 150 -20.20 -8.10 -6.29
C LEU A 150 -21.15 -7.36 -5.35
N HIS A 151 -22.37 -7.86 -5.20
CA HIS A 151 -23.35 -7.27 -4.30
C HIS A 151 -22.86 -7.29 -2.84
N SER A 152 -22.32 -8.42 -2.37
CA SER A 152 -21.75 -8.53 -1.02
C SER A 152 -20.59 -7.54 -0.81
N LEU A 153 -19.72 -7.38 -1.81
CA LEU A 153 -18.62 -6.41 -1.76
C LEU A 153 -19.13 -4.96 -1.71
N GLU A 154 -20.18 -4.64 -2.46
CA GLU A 154 -20.82 -3.32 -2.41
C GLU A 154 -21.41 -3.03 -1.01
N GLU A 155 -22.06 -4.00 -0.38
CA GLU A 155 -22.57 -3.87 0.99
C GLU A 155 -21.44 -3.66 2.01
N GLU A 156 -20.35 -4.42 1.90
CA GLU A 156 -19.16 -4.27 2.76
C GLU A 156 -18.54 -2.87 2.62
N LEU A 157 -18.36 -2.39 1.38
CA LEU A 157 -17.80 -1.06 1.11
C LEU A 157 -18.73 0.06 1.58
N ALA A 158 -20.05 -0.11 1.44
CA ALA A 158 -21.03 0.83 1.97
C ALA A 158 -20.97 0.91 3.51
N ALA A 159 -20.87 -0.24 4.18
CA ALA A 159 -20.72 -0.31 5.63
C ALA A 159 -19.40 0.30 6.11
N GLU A 160 -18.28 0.05 5.43
CA GLU A 160 -16.99 0.67 5.76
C GLU A 160 -17.04 2.20 5.60
N ARG A 161 -17.64 2.69 4.49
CA ARG A 161 -17.82 4.12 4.26
C ARG A 161 -18.63 4.76 5.39
N GLN A 162 -19.75 4.16 5.77
CA GLN A 162 -20.58 4.67 6.87
C GLN A 162 -19.79 4.73 8.18
N GLN A 163 -19.01 3.69 8.52
CA GLN A 163 -18.18 3.71 9.72
C GLN A 163 -17.11 4.80 9.70
N ILE A 164 -16.53 5.10 8.55
CA ILE A 164 -15.54 6.18 8.40
C ILE A 164 -16.23 7.54 8.56
N GLU A 165 -17.40 7.73 7.96
CA GLU A 165 -18.21 8.95 8.09
C GLU A 165 -18.59 9.18 9.56
N GLU A 166 -19.09 8.17 10.27
CA GLU A 166 -19.42 8.26 11.71
C GLU A 166 -18.18 8.64 12.56
N LYS A 167 -17.02 8.06 12.27
CA LYS A 167 -15.76 8.41 12.96
C LYS A 167 -15.32 9.84 12.66
N ALA A 168 -15.48 10.30 11.42
CA ALA A 168 -15.15 11.66 11.03
C ALA A 168 -16.08 12.67 11.72
N GLU A 169 -17.38 12.39 11.79
CA GLU A 169 -18.35 13.19 12.53
C GLU A 169 -18.04 13.25 14.03
N ALA A 170 -17.72 12.10 14.64
CA ALA A 170 -17.33 12.04 16.04
C ALA A 170 -16.07 12.88 16.34
N ALA A 171 -15.04 12.77 15.49
CA ALA A 171 -13.82 13.57 15.62
C ALA A 171 -14.09 15.07 15.41
N GLN A 172 -14.97 15.44 14.48
CA GLN A 172 -15.37 16.83 14.29
C GLN A 172 -16.13 17.37 15.51
N ALA A 173 -17.03 16.57 16.10
CA ALA A 173 -17.76 16.94 17.30
C ALA A 173 -16.83 17.13 18.51
N GLU A 174 -15.82 16.25 18.67
CA GLU A 174 -14.79 16.39 19.69
C GLU A 174 -13.95 17.66 19.50
N ALA A 175 -13.45 17.91 18.28
CA ALA A 175 -12.71 19.12 17.97
C ALA A 175 -13.51 20.41 18.25
N ARG A 176 -14.82 20.42 17.99
CA ARG A 176 -15.70 21.55 18.34
C ARG A 176 -15.80 21.75 19.85
N LYS A 177 -15.88 20.67 20.63
CA LYS A 177 -15.90 20.75 22.11
C LYS A 177 -14.58 21.31 22.64
N ASP A 178 -13.45 20.86 22.10
CA ASP A 178 -12.13 21.35 22.50
C ASP A 178 -11.94 22.84 22.20
N ILE A 179 -12.41 23.31 21.03
CA ILE A 179 -12.40 24.73 20.67
C ILE A 179 -13.25 25.54 21.66
N ALA A 180 -14.47 25.10 21.96
CA ALA A 180 -15.35 25.77 22.91
C ALA A 180 -14.71 25.85 24.32
N ALA A 181 -14.11 24.75 24.79
CA ALA A 181 -13.39 24.73 26.06
C ALA A 181 -12.17 25.68 26.07
N ALA A 182 -11.43 25.76 24.97
CA ALA A 182 -10.32 26.69 24.83
C ALA A 182 -10.79 28.16 24.82
N GLU A 183 -11.91 28.46 24.18
CA GLU A 183 -12.54 29.78 24.20
C GLU A 183 -12.96 30.20 25.61
N GLU A 184 -13.58 29.29 26.38
CA GLU A 184 -13.92 29.52 27.79
C GLU A 184 -12.68 29.79 28.65
N GLN A 185 -11.60 29.02 28.47
CA GLN A 185 -10.33 29.23 29.18
C GLN A 185 -9.70 30.58 28.81
N MET A 186 -9.73 30.97 27.54
CA MET A 186 -9.23 32.28 27.10
C MET A 186 -10.06 33.43 27.68
N ALA A 187 -11.38 33.27 27.76
CA ALA A 187 -12.25 34.27 28.39
C ALA A 187 -11.93 34.42 29.88
N ALA A 188 -11.78 33.30 30.62
CA ALA A 188 -11.40 33.31 32.02
C ALA A 188 -10.00 33.93 32.25
N ALA A 189 -9.03 33.61 31.38
CA ALA A 189 -7.68 34.19 31.47
C ALA A 189 -7.67 35.71 31.24
N ARG A 190 -8.52 36.21 30.32
CA ARG A 190 -8.71 37.65 30.10
C ARG A 190 -9.32 38.31 31.33
N GLN A 191 -10.39 37.73 31.89
CA GLN A 191 -11.02 38.24 33.11
C GLN A 191 -10.01 38.35 34.26
N ILE A 192 -9.22 37.30 34.52
CA ILE A 192 -8.17 37.32 35.57
C ILE A 192 -7.11 38.40 35.27
N SER A 193 -6.75 38.57 34.00
CA SER A 193 -5.77 39.59 33.59
C SER A 193 -6.31 41.01 33.80
N ASP A 194 -7.58 41.24 33.50
CA ASP A 194 -8.25 42.53 33.70
C ASP A 194 -8.39 42.82 35.20
N GLU A 195 -8.82 41.84 36.01
CA GLU A 195 -8.87 41.95 37.48
C GLU A 195 -7.49 42.25 38.08
N ALA A 196 -6.44 41.60 37.60
CA ALA A 196 -5.07 41.85 38.04
C ALA A 196 -4.57 43.25 37.63
N ALA A 197 -4.93 43.72 36.44
CA ALA A 197 -4.60 45.06 35.98
C ALA A 197 -5.32 46.14 36.79
N GLU A 198 -6.61 45.95 37.09
CA GLU A 198 -7.38 46.84 37.96
C GLU A 198 -6.79 46.89 39.38
N ALA A 199 -6.45 45.74 39.97
CA ALA A 199 -5.80 45.67 41.27
C ALA A 199 -4.43 46.37 41.29
N ALA A 200 -3.62 46.20 40.24
CA ALA A 200 -2.34 46.88 40.10
C ALA A 200 -2.49 48.41 39.98
N LEU A 201 -3.48 48.87 39.21
CA LEU A 201 -3.79 50.30 39.09
C LEU A 201 -4.30 50.88 40.41
N ALA A 202 -5.13 50.16 41.15
CA ALA A 202 -5.58 50.57 42.48
C ALA A 202 -4.39 50.72 43.44
N ALA A 203 -3.53 49.69 43.54
CA ALA A 203 -2.34 49.73 44.38
C ALA A 203 -1.38 50.88 44.00
N ALA A 204 -1.24 51.18 42.70
CA ALA A 204 -0.43 52.29 42.22
C ALA A 204 -1.02 53.65 42.64
N ARG A 205 -2.35 53.82 42.58
CA ARG A 205 -3.02 55.04 43.06
C ARG A 205 -2.87 55.21 44.57
N ASP A 206 -3.04 54.14 45.34
CA ASP A 206 -2.87 54.17 46.81
C ASP A 206 -1.42 54.54 47.18
N ALA A 207 -0.44 53.95 46.50
CA ALA A 207 0.97 54.29 46.69
C ALA A 207 1.28 55.74 46.32
N HIS A 208 0.66 56.27 45.25
CA HIS A 208 0.80 57.67 44.86
C HIS A 208 0.21 58.60 45.91
N HIS A 209 -1.00 58.31 46.39
CA HIS A 209 -1.66 59.08 47.46
C HIS A 209 -0.82 59.09 48.74
N ALA A 210 -0.32 57.92 49.18
CA ALA A 210 0.56 57.84 50.34
C ALA A 210 1.86 58.64 50.15
N ALA A 211 2.41 58.66 48.92
CA ALA A 211 3.59 59.46 48.60
C ALA A 211 3.29 60.98 48.63
N GLU A 212 2.13 61.41 48.15
CA GLU A 212 1.68 62.80 48.25
C GLU A 212 1.47 63.24 49.69
N GLU A 213 0.84 62.40 50.53
CA GLU A 213 0.69 62.65 51.96
C GLU A 213 2.03 62.78 52.68
N MET A 214 2.98 61.87 52.39
CA MET A 214 4.34 61.95 52.94
C MET A 214 5.07 63.22 52.46
N ALA A 215 4.93 63.59 51.19
CA ALA A 215 5.54 64.80 50.65
C ALA A 215 4.93 66.07 51.29
N ALA A 216 3.62 66.12 51.47
CA ALA A 216 2.94 67.21 52.16
C ALA A 216 3.37 67.30 53.63
N HIS A 217 3.48 66.16 54.32
CA HIS A 217 3.97 66.13 55.70
C HIS A 217 5.43 66.62 55.80
N ALA A 218 6.29 66.18 54.88
CA ALA A 218 7.69 66.62 54.82
C ALA A 218 7.81 68.12 54.50
N GLN A 219 6.97 68.67 53.61
CA GLN A 219 6.91 70.11 53.33
C GLN A 219 6.45 70.90 54.56
N ALA A 220 5.45 70.42 55.29
CA ALA A 220 4.98 71.07 56.52
C ALA A 220 6.08 71.06 57.61
N GLN A 221 6.78 69.94 57.78
CA GLN A 221 7.94 69.86 58.70
C GLN A 221 9.08 70.77 58.27
N ALA A 222 9.37 70.85 56.97
CA ALA A 222 10.41 71.75 56.44
C ALA A 222 10.05 73.22 56.70
N ALA A 223 8.79 73.62 56.47
CA ALA A 223 8.30 74.96 56.77
C ALA A 223 8.39 75.27 58.28
N GLU A 224 8.01 74.33 59.15
CA GLU A 224 8.14 74.50 60.60
C GLU A 224 9.61 74.66 61.04
N VAL A 225 10.53 73.90 60.43
CA VAL A 225 11.97 74.04 60.68
C VAL A 225 12.46 75.40 60.19
N ASP A 226 12.05 75.84 59.00
CA ASP A 226 12.41 77.15 58.46
C ASP A 226 11.88 78.27 59.36
N ASP A 227 10.64 78.19 59.85
CA ASP A 227 10.06 79.14 60.81
C ASP A 227 10.86 79.17 62.12
N ARG A 228 11.25 78.00 62.66
CA ARG A 228 12.12 77.91 63.84
C ARG A 228 13.50 78.54 63.58
N VAL A 229 14.08 78.31 62.41
CA VAL A 229 15.35 78.91 62.01
C VAL A 229 15.21 80.43 61.88
N GLN A 230 14.12 80.94 61.31
CA GLN A 230 13.85 82.37 61.21
C GLN A 230 13.59 82.99 62.58
N ALA A 231 12.82 82.34 63.46
CA ALA A 231 12.63 82.77 64.84
C ALA A 231 13.95 82.80 65.61
N ALA A 232 14.80 81.77 65.46
CA ALA A 232 16.13 81.74 66.05
C ALA A 232 17.04 82.82 65.47
N ARG A 233 16.93 83.16 64.19
CA ARG A 233 17.64 84.29 63.57
C ARG A 233 17.12 85.63 64.08
N ALA A 234 15.81 85.79 64.27
CA ALA A 234 15.21 86.98 64.87
C ALA A 234 15.70 87.15 66.33
N LEU A 235 15.63 86.09 67.14
CA LEU A 235 16.21 86.04 68.49
C LEU A 235 17.70 86.33 68.49
N ARG A 236 18.47 85.79 67.54
CA ARG A 236 19.90 86.10 67.38
C ARG A 236 20.10 87.56 66.99
N SER A 237 19.26 88.12 66.13
CA SER A 237 19.35 89.53 65.75
C SER A 237 18.97 90.43 66.92
N GLU A 238 17.94 90.09 67.71
CA GLU A 238 17.53 90.77 68.93
C GLU A 238 18.61 90.70 69.99
N THR A 239 19.15 89.51 70.26
CA THR A 239 20.28 89.33 71.16
C THR A 239 21.55 89.96 70.62
N ALA A 240 21.78 90.04 69.30
CA ALA A 240 22.88 90.79 68.73
C ALA A 240 22.65 92.30 68.85
N THR A 241 21.42 92.82 68.77
CA THR A 241 21.12 94.22 69.12
C THR A 241 21.20 94.48 70.62
N ALA A 242 20.79 93.54 71.47
CA ALA A 242 20.91 93.64 72.92
C ALA A 242 22.37 93.49 73.37
N MET A 243 23.13 92.60 72.74
CA MET A 243 24.57 92.48 72.89
C MET A 243 25.28 93.65 72.23
N SER A 244 24.83 94.25 71.13
CA SER A 244 25.40 95.51 70.61
C SER A 244 24.99 96.72 71.48
N ALA A 245 23.94 96.60 72.29
CA ALA A 245 23.62 97.55 73.36
C ALA A 245 24.46 97.29 74.62
N LEU A 246 24.89 96.05 74.87
CA LEU A 246 25.83 95.66 75.93
C LEU A 246 27.32 95.84 75.56
N GLU A 247 27.72 95.63 74.30
CA GLU A 247 29.06 95.76 73.70
C GLU A 247 29.36 97.21 73.33
N ARG A 248 28.36 98.11 73.45
CA ARG A 248 28.64 99.54 73.64
C ARG A 248 29.16 99.86 75.05
N ASP A 249 29.23 98.87 75.95
CA ASP A 249 29.71 99.04 77.34
C ASP A 249 30.72 97.96 77.81
N ASP A 250 31.26 97.12 76.93
CA ASP A 250 32.49 96.37 77.26
C ASP A 250 33.18 95.81 76.01
N GLY A 251 34.33 96.39 75.69
CA GLY A 251 35.22 95.93 74.63
C GLY A 251 36.03 94.73 75.10
N VAL A 252 35.79 93.56 74.52
CA VAL A 252 36.68 92.41 74.65
C VAL A 252 37.03 91.84 73.29
N THR A 253 38.31 92.00 73.01
CA THR A 253 39.07 91.68 71.81
C THR A 253 39.06 90.20 71.41
N ASP A 254 39.02 90.02 70.11
CA ASP A 254 39.58 88.94 69.27
C ASP A 254 40.74 88.15 69.91
N VAL A 255 40.44 86.94 70.44
CA VAL A 255 41.41 85.96 70.95
C VAL A 255 41.60 84.87 69.91
N ALA A 256 42.37 85.16 68.86
CA ALA A 256 42.85 84.15 67.92
C ALA A 256 44.25 84.48 67.39
N GLY A 257 45.20 84.72 68.29
CA GLY A 257 46.62 84.81 67.95
C GLY A 257 47.18 83.50 67.35
N PRO A 258 48.26 83.59 66.55
CA PRO A 258 48.85 82.47 65.83
C PRO A 258 49.35 81.37 66.78
N LEU A 259 49.18 80.09 66.39
CA LEU A 259 49.50 78.90 67.20
C LEU A 259 50.94 78.84 67.74
N ARG A 260 51.86 79.66 67.20
CA ARG A 260 53.24 79.79 67.68
C ARG A 260 53.36 80.57 68.99
N ASP A 261 52.42 81.44 69.31
CA ASP A 261 52.50 82.30 70.49
C ASP A 261 51.81 81.67 71.71
N ARG A 262 51.16 80.52 71.51
CA ARG A 262 50.47 79.78 72.57
C ARG A 262 51.44 79.00 73.41
N THR A 263 51.22 78.97 74.72
CA THR A 263 52.10 78.21 75.61
C THR A 263 51.93 76.70 75.40
N ILE A 264 52.95 75.90 75.78
CA ILE A 264 52.88 74.42 75.69
C ILE A 264 51.61 73.88 76.39
N ALA A 265 51.20 74.51 77.49
CA ALA A 265 50.01 74.15 78.25
C ALA A 265 48.72 74.31 77.44
N GLU A 266 48.63 75.30 76.55
CA GLU A 266 47.48 75.53 75.67
C GLU A 266 47.47 74.62 74.44
N LEU A 267 48.64 74.21 73.96
CA LEU A 267 48.77 73.32 72.81
C LEU A 267 48.47 71.85 73.16
N LEU A 268 48.70 71.42 74.40
CA LEU A 268 48.43 70.05 74.86
C LEU A 268 46.95 69.62 74.74
N PRO A 269 45.94 70.40 75.17
CA PRO A 269 44.54 70.03 75.01
C PRO A 269 44.11 70.01 73.54
N ILE A 270 44.62 70.92 72.71
CA ILE A 270 44.34 70.92 71.26
C ILE A 270 44.94 69.68 70.59
N ALA A 271 46.18 69.31 70.96
CA ALA A 271 46.81 68.08 70.49
C ALA A 271 46.09 66.82 70.98
N ALA A 272 45.52 66.85 72.19
CA ALA A 272 44.73 65.75 72.74
C ALA A 272 43.44 65.53 71.95
N GLY A 273 42.71 66.61 71.63
CA GLY A 273 41.49 66.55 70.83
C GLY A 273 41.72 66.04 69.40
N LEU A 274 42.93 66.24 68.86
CA LEU A 274 43.34 65.74 67.54
C LEU A 274 43.96 64.33 67.59
N GLY A 275 44.00 63.68 68.75
CA GLY A 275 44.50 62.31 68.91
C GLY A 275 46.01 62.16 68.73
N ILE A 276 46.80 63.19 69.02
CA ILE A 276 48.27 63.14 68.87
C ILE A 276 48.88 62.42 70.09
N GLU A 277 49.43 61.23 69.85
CA GLU A 277 50.12 60.41 70.86
C GLU A 277 51.53 60.93 71.18
N GLY A 278 51.99 60.76 72.43
CA GLY A 278 53.29 61.26 72.88
C GLY A 278 53.35 62.78 73.16
N ARG A 279 52.21 63.49 73.11
CA ARG A 279 52.10 64.96 73.24
C ARG A 279 52.77 65.56 74.49
N SER A 280 52.82 64.84 75.62
CA SER A 280 53.43 65.32 76.87
C SER A 280 54.96 65.35 76.86
N ARG A 281 55.61 64.67 75.90
CA ARG A 281 57.09 64.67 75.75
C ARG A 281 57.57 65.56 74.60
N MET A 282 56.65 66.17 73.85
CA MET A 282 56.97 67.00 72.70
C MET A 282 57.32 68.43 73.13
N ARG A 283 58.35 69.00 72.51
CA ARG A 283 58.68 70.41 72.67
C ARG A 283 57.64 71.28 71.93
N HIS A 284 57.53 72.55 72.31
CA HIS A 284 56.55 73.50 71.76
C HIS A 284 56.42 73.46 70.23
N ASP A 285 57.54 73.60 69.51
CA ASP A 285 57.55 73.58 68.04
C ASP A 285 57.06 72.25 67.45
N GLN A 286 57.32 71.14 68.16
CA GLN A 286 56.87 69.81 67.77
C GLN A 286 55.36 69.67 67.94
N LEU A 287 54.77 70.27 68.98
CA LEU A 287 53.32 70.33 69.19
C LEU A 287 52.64 71.17 68.11
N VAL A 288 53.17 72.35 67.79
CA VAL A 288 52.62 73.21 66.72
C VAL A 288 52.65 72.48 65.37
N ALA A 289 53.78 71.84 65.02
CA ALA A 289 53.92 71.10 63.76
C ALA A 289 53.07 69.82 63.71
N ALA A 290 52.87 69.14 64.85
CA ALA A 290 52.02 67.94 64.91
C ALA A 290 50.54 68.30 64.76
N ILE A 291 50.07 69.37 65.42
CA ILE A 291 48.70 69.90 65.29
C ILE A 291 48.43 70.32 63.84
N GLY A 292 49.37 71.03 63.20
CA GLY A 292 49.25 71.41 61.80
C GLY A 292 49.10 70.22 60.84
N ARG A 293 49.88 69.14 61.06
CA ARG A 293 49.82 67.92 60.23
C ARG A 293 48.57 67.07 60.47
N ALA A 294 48.06 67.01 61.71
CA ALA A 294 46.83 66.30 62.01
C ALA A 294 45.63 66.97 61.32
N ARG A 295 45.58 68.31 61.33
CA ARG A 295 44.49 69.09 60.72
C ARG A 295 44.45 68.97 59.19
N SER A 296 45.61 68.89 58.52
CA SER A 296 45.66 68.70 57.06
C SER A 296 45.25 67.28 56.61
N ARG A 297 45.51 66.23 57.42
CA ARG A 297 45.08 64.86 57.13
C ARG A 297 43.57 64.66 57.22
N GLN A 298 42.91 65.40 58.11
CA GLN A 298 41.45 65.33 58.28
C GLN A 298 40.69 65.94 57.08
N GLY A 299 41.30 66.90 56.37
CA GLY A 299 40.77 67.43 55.10
C GLY A 299 40.93 66.49 53.90
N GLY A 300 41.85 65.52 53.94
CA GLY A 300 42.13 64.63 52.80
C GLY A 300 41.28 63.35 52.69
N ARG A 301 40.61 62.91 53.77
CA ARG A 301 39.84 61.64 53.80
C ARG A 301 38.43 61.74 53.21
N SER A 302 37.94 62.94 52.88
CA SER A 302 36.59 63.13 52.32
C SER A 302 36.48 62.86 50.79
N ALA A 303 37.60 62.69 50.08
CA ALA A 303 37.59 62.52 48.62
C ALA A 303 37.68 61.06 48.12
N ALA A 304 37.97 60.08 49.00
CA ALA A 304 38.30 58.70 48.58
C ALA A 304 37.13 57.68 48.66
N ALA A 305 35.91 58.09 49.00
CA ALA A 305 34.77 57.17 49.20
C ALA A 305 33.83 57.01 47.97
N ARG A 306 34.19 57.52 46.78
CA ARG A 306 33.30 57.54 45.58
C ARG A 306 33.65 56.56 44.45
N THR A 307 34.63 55.67 44.61
CA THR A 307 35.02 54.76 43.52
C THR A 307 35.26 53.33 44.00
N GLY A 308 34.21 52.52 43.99
CA GLY A 308 34.24 51.06 44.12
C GLY A 308 32.82 50.53 44.20
N ALA A 309 32.35 49.52 43.47
CA ALA A 309 32.99 48.67 42.49
C ALA A 309 31.88 48.03 41.62
N LYS A 310 32.11 47.97 40.32
CA LYS A 310 31.37 47.17 39.34
C LYS A 310 31.87 45.73 39.42
N GLN A 311 31.01 44.74 39.66
CA GLN A 311 31.28 43.35 39.26
C GLN A 311 30.01 42.47 39.34
N THR A 312 29.55 41.97 38.19
CA THR A 312 29.19 40.56 37.92
C THR A 312 28.46 40.47 36.57
N LYS A 313 29.23 40.19 35.50
CA LYS A 313 28.69 39.68 34.23
C LYS A 313 28.70 38.15 34.34
N GLN A 314 27.53 37.53 34.51
CA GLN A 314 27.33 36.10 34.31
C GLN A 314 26.99 35.81 32.84
N ALA A 315 27.64 34.80 32.28
CA ALA A 315 27.55 34.36 30.90
C ALA A 315 26.28 33.50 30.63
N PRO A 316 25.69 33.54 29.43
CA PRO A 316 24.66 32.57 29.07
C PRO A 316 25.27 31.29 28.48
N ARG A 317 24.84 30.16 29.06
CA ARG A 317 25.02 28.77 28.62
C ARG A 317 24.57 28.59 27.16
N LYS A 318 25.46 28.08 26.31
CA LYS A 318 25.11 27.48 25.02
C LYS A 318 24.51 26.08 25.27
N GLN A 319 23.22 25.90 25.02
CA GLN A 319 22.56 24.60 24.95
C GLN A 319 22.74 23.99 23.55
N ALA A 320 23.00 22.69 23.51
CA ALA A 320 23.27 21.90 22.33
C ALA A 320 22.00 21.60 21.50
N PRO A 321 22.08 21.48 20.16
CA PRO A 321 20.98 20.96 19.37
C PRO A 321 20.93 19.42 19.45
N ARG A 322 19.81 18.95 19.99
CA ARG A 322 19.39 17.55 20.10
C ARG A 322 19.05 17.04 18.70
N LYS A 323 19.92 16.23 18.09
CA LYS A 323 19.62 15.53 16.83
C LYS A 323 18.51 14.50 17.09
N GLN A 324 17.32 14.78 16.58
CA GLN A 324 16.22 13.83 16.49
C GLN A 324 16.56 12.77 15.43
N ALA A 325 16.42 11.50 15.81
CA ALA A 325 16.47 10.38 14.91
C ALA A 325 15.13 10.23 14.16
N PRO A 326 15.12 10.05 12.83
CA PRO A 326 13.93 9.56 12.15
C PRO A 326 13.84 8.04 12.31
N ARG A 327 12.82 7.63 13.07
CA ARG A 327 12.28 6.28 13.09
C ARG A 327 11.45 6.06 11.81
N LYS A 328 11.44 4.82 11.32
CA LYS A 328 10.51 4.19 10.36
C LYS A 328 10.99 4.11 8.90
N GLN A 329 11.62 2.99 8.59
CA GLN A 329 11.52 2.14 7.39
C GLN A 329 12.28 0.86 7.83
N ALA A 330 11.80 -0.38 7.78
CA ALA A 330 10.87 -1.02 6.88
C ALA A 330 10.18 -2.19 7.61
N ALA A 331 8.86 -2.18 7.63
CA ALA A 331 8.03 -3.36 7.83
C ALA A 331 7.39 -3.66 6.47
N ALA A 332 8.08 -4.40 5.63
CA ALA A 332 7.56 -4.92 4.37
C ALA A 332 8.29 -6.23 4.01
N LYS A 333 8.04 -7.26 4.82
CA LYS A 333 8.38 -8.66 4.51
C LYS A 333 7.27 -9.55 5.04
N LYS A 334 6.10 -9.50 4.40
CA LYS A 334 5.01 -10.49 4.52
C LYS A 334 4.01 -10.28 3.38
N ALA A 335 4.41 -10.65 2.17
CA ALA A 335 3.49 -10.83 1.03
C ALA A 335 4.20 -11.66 -0.05
N ALA A 336 4.57 -12.90 0.28
CA ALA A 336 5.06 -13.86 -0.71
C ALA A 336 4.89 -15.30 -0.17
N SER A 337 3.67 -15.67 0.22
CA SER A 337 3.32 -17.09 0.45
C SER A 337 1.82 -17.31 0.38
N THR A 338 1.16 -16.83 -0.67
CA THR A 338 -0.21 -17.24 -1.01
C THR A 338 -0.36 -17.30 -2.52
N SER A 339 0.44 -18.17 -3.15
CA SER A 339 0.20 -18.63 -4.51
C SER A 339 0.74 -20.05 -4.65
N ALA A 340 0.22 -20.95 -3.83
CA ALA A 340 0.18 -22.38 -4.12
C ALA A 340 -1.29 -22.73 -4.36
N ARG A 341 -1.81 -22.21 -5.47
CA ARG A 341 -3.11 -22.59 -6.03
C ARG A 341 -2.96 -24.01 -6.57
N GLY A 342 -3.99 -24.81 -6.29
CA GLY A 342 -4.15 -26.20 -6.67
C GLY A 342 -3.75 -26.51 -8.11
N ARG A 343 -3.00 -27.59 -8.22
CA ARG A 343 -3.02 -28.51 -9.36
C ARG A 343 -2.75 -29.92 -8.84
N SER A 344 -3.83 -30.66 -8.58
CA SER A 344 -4.05 -32.10 -8.84
C SER A 344 -5.21 -32.58 -8.01
#